data_AF-A0A964MF25-F1
#
_entry.id   AF-A0A964MF25-F1
#
_cell.length_a   1.000
_cell.length_b   1.000
_cell.length_c   1.000
_cell.angle_alpha   90.00
_cell.angle_beta   90.00
_cell.angle_gamma   90.00
#
_symmetry.space_group_name_H-M   'P 1'
#
loop_
_entity.id
_entity.type
_entity.pdbx_description
1 polymer ?
#
loop_
_entity_poly.entity_id
_entity_poly.type
_entity_poly.pdbx_seq_one_letter_code
_entity_poly.pdbx_strand_id
1 'polypeptide(L)'
;MPKDFITERDIEDMVKRGILSLEVNDQVVLTDLAYERANRLGMRLVRDKPDNPPAAPVRPYIAQQQQPARPAFSAIPSAAPNVPSTPAASFTAPQAVQPAQADGEAIQQRIRSAVIARLGSQVDANLVDVIIKRVLQSTGIK
;
A
#
# COMPACT_ATOMS: atom_id res chain seq x y z
N MET A 1 12.91 31.01 -17.09
CA MET A 1 11.47 31.16 -16.77
C MET A 1 11.35 31.65 -15.34
N PRO A 2 10.38 32.53 -15.02
CA PRO A 2 10.18 33.05 -13.66
C PRO A 2 9.73 31.94 -12.69
N LYS A 3 10.08 32.09 -11.41
CA LYS A 3 9.68 31.22 -10.30
C LYS A 3 8.67 31.96 -9.43
N ASP A 4 7.67 31.25 -8.93
CA ASP A 4 6.65 31.79 -8.03
C ASP A 4 7.11 31.62 -6.58
N PHE A 5 7.19 32.73 -5.86
CA PHE A 5 7.59 32.75 -4.45
C PHE A 5 6.34 32.79 -3.58
N ILE A 6 6.05 31.68 -2.94
CA ILE A 6 4.92 31.53 -2.03
C ILE A 6 5.38 31.94 -0.63
N THR A 7 4.72 32.95 -0.09
CA THR A 7 4.98 33.48 1.26
C THR A 7 3.83 33.09 2.20
N GLU A 8 4.01 33.35 3.49
CA GLU A 8 2.98 33.09 4.51
C GLU A 8 1.59 33.62 4.11
N ARG A 9 1.54 34.85 3.59
CA ARG A 9 0.28 35.50 3.22
C ARG A 9 -0.47 34.78 2.10
N ASP A 10 0.27 34.21 1.15
CA ASP A 10 -0.29 33.48 0.03
C ASP A 10 -0.96 32.18 0.51
N ILE A 11 -0.30 31.44 1.40
CA ILE A 11 -0.85 30.26 2.07
C ILE A 11 -2.12 30.61 2.86
N GLU A 12 -2.10 31.70 3.63
CA GLU A 12 -3.26 32.14 4.40
C GLU A 12 -4.46 32.50 3.51
N ASP A 13 -4.21 33.14 2.37
CA ASP A 13 -5.25 33.47 1.40
C ASP A 13 -5.81 32.21 0.72
N MET A 14 -4.94 31.29 0.29
CA MET A 14 -5.36 30.01 -0.29
C MET A 14 -6.26 29.22 0.66
N VAL A 15 -5.88 29.13 1.93
CA VAL A 15 -6.69 28.43 2.94
C VAL A 15 -8.02 29.14 3.19
N LYS A 16 -8.03 30.49 3.25
CA LYS A 16 -9.29 31.27 3.38
C LYS A 16 -10.23 31.07 2.20
N ARG A 17 -9.67 30.86 1.01
CA ARG A 17 -10.42 30.53 -0.21
C ARG A 17 -10.88 29.06 -0.26
N GLY A 18 -10.51 28.25 0.73
CA GLY A 18 -10.84 26.83 0.82
C GLY A 18 -9.88 25.90 0.08
N ILE A 19 -8.75 26.42 -0.41
CA ILE A 19 -7.73 25.64 -1.11
C ILE A 19 -6.78 25.07 -0.06
N LEU A 20 -6.98 23.81 0.29
CA LEU A 20 -6.23 23.11 1.34
C LEU A 20 -5.07 22.25 0.79
N SER A 21 -4.78 22.33 -0.51
CA SER A 21 -3.70 21.57 -1.14
C SER A 21 -2.87 22.50 -2.03
N LEU A 22 -1.55 22.45 -1.89
CA LEU A 22 -0.59 23.16 -2.75
C LEU A 22 0.37 22.15 -3.36
N GLU A 23 0.50 22.17 -4.68
CA GLU A 23 1.48 21.39 -5.41
C GLU A 23 2.82 22.13 -5.41
N VAL A 24 3.85 21.49 -4.84
CA VAL A 24 5.20 22.06 -4.72
C VAL A 24 6.07 21.50 -5.84
N ASN A 25 6.19 22.28 -6.91
CA ASN A 25 6.98 21.98 -8.10
C ASN A 25 8.31 22.74 -8.11
N ASP A 26 9.18 22.47 -9.08
CA ASP A 26 10.45 23.20 -9.28
C ASP A 26 10.26 24.72 -9.55
N GLN A 27 9.05 25.14 -9.90
CA GLN A 27 8.72 26.55 -10.15
C GLN A 27 8.24 27.28 -8.89
N VAL A 28 7.86 26.55 -7.85
CA VAL A 28 7.25 27.11 -6.64
C VAL A 28 8.26 27.07 -5.51
N VAL A 29 8.68 28.24 -5.05
CA VAL A 29 9.60 28.39 -3.94
C VAL A 29 8.81 28.83 -2.71
N LEU A 30 8.70 27.93 -1.74
CA LEU A 30 8.11 28.26 -0.45
C LEU A 30 9.17 28.85 0.47
N THR A 31 8.82 29.94 1.15
CA THR A 31 9.62 30.41 2.28
C THR A 31 9.40 29.51 3.50
N ASP A 32 10.34 29.56 4.44
CA ASP A 32 10.27 28.77 5.68
C ASP A 32 8.98 29.06 6.47
N LEU A 33 8.63 30.35 6.60
CA LEU A 33 7.38 30.80 7.21
C LEU A 33 6.14 30.27 6.48
N ALA A 34 6.17 30.22 5.15
CA ALA A 34 5.05 29.67 4.38
C ALA A 34 4.85 28.17 4.64
N TYR A 35 5.94 27.41 4.71
CA TYR A 35 5.91 25.98 5.01
C TYR A 35 5.32 25.69 6.40
N GLU A 36 5.79 26.41 7.42
CA GLU A 36 5.25 26.28 8.78
C GLU A 36 3.77 26.67 8.84
N ARG A 37 3.39 27.74 8.13
CA ARG A 37 2.01 28.21 8.09
C ARG A 37 1.08 27.21 7.41
N ALA A 38 1.51 26.64 6.30
CA ALA A 38 0.77 25.61 5.58
C ALA A 38 0.53 24.39 6.49
N ASN A 39 1.55 23.93 7.21
CA ASN A 39 1.43 22.81 8.14
C ASN A 39 0.49 23.13 9.32
N ARG A 40 0.60 24.33 9.91
CA ARG A 40 -0.24 24.78 11.03
C ARG A 40 -1.71 24.94 10.65
N LEU A 41 -1.98 25.37 9.41
CA LEU A 41 -3.33 25.51 8.87
C LEU A 41 -3.90 24.22 8.28
N GLY A 42 -3.12 23.13 8.27
CA GLY A 42 -3.52 21.83 7.74
C GLY A 42 -3.57 21.79 6.21
N MET A 43 -2.89 22.73 5.53
CA MET A 43 -2.72 22.70 4.10
C MET A 43 -1.74 21.57 3.72
N ARG A 44 -2.11 20.74 2.75
CA ARG A 44 -1.29 19.65 2.23
C ARG A 44 -0.35 20.14 1.14
N LEU A 45 0.95 19.97 1.37
CA LEU A 45 1.97 20.19 0.34
C LEU A 45 2.22 18.88 -0.39
N VAL A 46 1.77 18.78 -1.64
CA VAL A 46 1.98 17.61 -2.50
C VAL A 46 3.18 17.90 -3.38
N ARG A 47 4.23 17.07 -3.30
CA ARG A 47 5.38 17.18 -4.21
C ARG A 47 5.11 16.31 -5.43
N ASP A 48 5.06 16.93 -6.61
CA ASP A 48 4.73 16.25 -7.88
C ASP A 48 5.81 15.29 -8.37
N LYS A 49 7.04 15.36 -7.82
CA LYS A 49 8.04 14.32 -8.05
C LYS A 49 7.90 13.21 -7.00
N PRO A 50 7.17 12.11 -7.28
CA PRO A 50 7.42 10.87 -6.59
C PRO A 50 8.85 10.44 -6.93
N ASP A 51 9.56 9.95 -5.92
CA ASP A 51 10.82 9.23 -6.08
C ASP A 51 10.53 7.94 -6.88
N ASN A 52 10.43 8.09 -8.19
CA ASN A 52 10.18 7.01 -9.12
C ASN A 52 11.53 6.31 -9.32
N PRO A 53 11.73 5.08 -8.78
CA PRO A 53 12.99 4.40 -8.95
C PRO A 53 13.27 4.26 -10.46
N PRO A 54 14.47 4.63 -10.93
CA PRO A 54 14.79 4.59 -12.34
C PRO A 54 14.64 3.17 -12.88
N ALA A 55 13.83 3.05 -13.93
CA ALA A 55 13.87 2.01 -14.95
C ALA A 55 14.06 0.57 -14.43
N ALA A 56 12.97 -0.08 -14.00
CA ALA A 56 12.93 -1.54 -14.14
C ALA A 56 12.92 -1.87 -15.65
N PRO A 57 13.88 -2.67 -16.16
CA PRO A 57 13.89 -3.06 -17.57
C PRO A 57 12.58 -3.73 -17.99
N VAL A 58 12.03 -3.30 -19.11
CA VAL A 58 10.86 -3.92 -19.75
C VAL A 58 11.20 -5.38 -20.06
N ARG A 59 10.47 -6.33 -19.47
CA ARG A 59 10.59 -7.76 -19.81
C ARG A 59 10.01 -7.94 -21.21
N PRO A 60 10.78 -8.44 -22.21
CA PRO A 60 10.23 -8.78 -23.51
C PRO A 60 9.18 -9.88 -23.37
N TYR A 61 8.06 -9.73 -24.09
CA TYR A 61 6.94 -10.67 -24.11
C TYR A 61 7.37 -12.03 -24.68
N ILE A 62 7.58 -13.02 -23.83
CA ILE A 62 7.61 -14.44 -24.23
C ILE A 62 6.28 -15.15 -23.90
N ALA A 63 5.35 -14.50 -23.21
CA ALA A 63 4.00 -15.00 -22.99
C ALA A 63 3.00 -14.44 -24.02
N GLN A 64 3.26 -14.71 -25.31
CA GLN A 64 2.26 -14.55 -26.37
C GLN A 64 1.59 -15.90 -26.75
N GLN A 65 1.72 -16.91 -25.89
CA GLN A 65 0.94 -18.15 -25.89
C GLN A 65 0.39 -18.28 -24.47
N GLN A 66 -0.89 -18.19 -24.14
CA GLN A 66 -2.10 -18.63 -24.83
C GLN A 66 -3.27 -17.78 -24.31
N GLN A 67 -4.09 -17.28 -25.23
CA GLN A 67 -5.36 -16.61 -24.95
C GLN A 67 -6.34 -17.52 -24.18
N PRO A 68 -7.07 -17.02 -23.18
CA PRO A 68 -8.14 -17.77 -22.52
C PRO A 68 -9.38 -17.80 -23.42
N ALA A 69 -9.71 -18.97 -23.98
CA ALA A 69 -11.00 -19.19 -24.61
C ALA A 69 -12.05 -19.60 -23.54
N ARG A 70 -13.23 -19.02 -23.71
CA ARG A 70 -14.45 -19.04 -22.90
C ARG A 70 -15.05 -20.44 -22.57
N PRO A 71 -16.03 -20.51 -21.64
CA PRO A 71 -16.52 -21.74 -21.02
C PRO A 71 -17.56 -22.49 -21.85
N ALA A 72 -17.65 -23.81 -21.67
CA ALA A 72 -18.80 -24.62 -22.07
C ALA A 72 -18.96 -25.86 -21.15
N PHE A 73 -19.94 -25.75 -20.25
CA PHE A 73 -20.89 -26.72 -19.70
C PHE A 73 -20.54 -28.21 -19.43
N SER A 74 -20.97 -28.59 -18.21
CA SER A 74 -21.65 -29.84 -17.82
C SER A 74 -20.88 -31.17 -17.82
N ALA A 75 -20.62 -31.68 -16.61
CA ALA A 75 -21.30 -32.86 -16.08
C ALA A 75 -20.93 -33.13 -14.60
N ILE A 76 -21.91 -32.96 -13.71
CA ILE A 76 -22.10 -33.77 -12.48
C ILE A 76 -23.26 -34.73 -12.80
N PRO A 77 -23.40 -35.94 -12.19
CA PRO A 77 -23.04 -36.27 -10.80
C PRO A 77 -22.50 -37.71 -10.59
N SER A 78 -22.10 -38.06 -9.36
CA SER A 78 -22.59 -39.27 -8.66
C SER A 78 -22.07 -39.35 -7.23
N ALA A 79 -22.95 -39.85 -6.37
CA ALA A 79 -22.98 -39.81 -4.92
C ALA A 79 -21.86 -40.57 -4.19
N ALA A 80 -21.58 -40.11 -2.97
CA ALA A 80 -20.81 -40.74 -1.89
C ALA A 80 -21.49 -42.08 -1.43
N PRO A 81 -20.87 -42.95 -0.59
CA PRO A 81 -20.55 -42.59 0.81
C PRO A 81 -19.39 -43.36 1.52
N ASN A 82 -19.11 -42.98 2.78
CA ASN A 82 -18.42 -43.74 3.85
C ASN A 82 -16.87 -43.69 3.86
N VAL A 83 -16.10 -43.52 4.95
CA VAL A 83 -16.27 -43.33 6.43
C VAL A 83 -14.90 -42.89 6.99
N PRO A 84 -14.79 -42.38 8.25
CA PRO A 84 -13.66 -41.59 8.72
C PRO A 84 -12.49 -42.42 9.28
N SER A 85 -11.29 -41.86 9.31
CA SER A 85 -10.16 -42.40 10.05
C SER A 85 -9.33 -41.27 10.67
N THR A 86 -9.54 -41.02 11.96
CA THR A 86 -8.52 -40.50 12.88
C THR A 86 -8.04 -41.67 13.75
N PRO A 87 -6.98 -41.54 14.57
CA PRO A 87 -5.68 -40.90 14.38
C PRO A 87 -4.53 -41.91 14.63
N ALA A 88 -3.36 -41.75 14.01
CA ALA A 88 -2.16 -42.48 14.42
C ALA A 88 -0.94 -41.57 14.35
N ALA A 89 -0.43 -41.21 15.52
CA ALA A 89 0.83 -40.52 15.71
C ALA A 89 1.97 -41.33 15.07
N SER A 90 2.81 -40.64 14.31
CA SER A 90 4.15 -41.12 13.95
C SER A 90 5.10 -39.95 14.13
N PHE A 91 5.83 -40.03 15.23
CA PHE A 91 6.94 -39.16 15.60
C PHE A 91 8.11 -39.40 14.64
N THR A 92 8.61 -38.36 13.95
CA THR A 92 10.04 -38.10 13.73
C THR A 92 10.25 -36.82 12.92
N ALA A 93 10.95 -35.84 13.50
CA ALA A 93 11.45 -34.65 12.82
C ALA A 93 12.62 -35.01 11.87
N PRO A 94 12.90 -34.17 10.85
CA PRO A 94 13.92 -33.14 11.09
C PRO A 94 13.61 -31.78 10.44
N GLN A 95 13.86 -30.73 11.24
CA GLN A 95 14.45 -29.44 10.85
C GLN A 95 13.95 -28.71 9.58
N ALA A 96 13.24 -27.60 9.80
CA ALA A 96 13.49 -26.26 9.26
C ALA A 96 12.32 -25.37 9.74
N VAL A 97 12.38 -24.14 10.24
CA VAL A 97 13.40 -23.13 10.50
C VAL A 97 12.66 -22.00 11.26
N GLN A 98 13.36 -21.33 12.18
CA GLN A 98 13.18 -19.92 12.56
C GLN A 98 11.98 -19.46 13.45
N PRO A 99 12.25 -18.96 14.68
CA PRO A 99 11.28 -18.34 15.58
C PRO A 99 11.24 -16.78 15.48
N ALA A 100 11.02 -16.20 14.29
CA ALA A 100 11.13 -14.72 14.15
C ALA A 100 10.22 -14.05 13.11
N GLN A 101 9.17 -14.70 12.60
CA GLN A 101 8.27 -14.12 11.59
C GLN A 101 6.83 -13.91 12.07
N ALA A 102 6.48 -14.37 13.27
CA ALA A 102 5.12 -14.22 13.81
C ALA A 102 4.82 -12.81 14.35
N ASP A 103 5.81 -12.11 14.90
CA ASP A 103 5.63 -10.76 15.46
C ASP A 103 5.28 -9.75 14.37
N GLY A 104 6.01 -9.77 13.25
CA GLY A 104 5.74 -8.94 12.09
C GLY A 104 4.33 -9.16 11.56
N GLU A 105 3.95 -10.41 11.25
CA GLU A 105 2.62 -10.72 10.70
C GLU A 105 1.48 -10.41 11.69
N ALA A 106 1.67 -10.65 12.99
CA ALA A 106 0.68 -10.31 14.01
C ALA A 106 0.47 -8.79 14.12
N ILE A 107 1.55 -8.00 14.06
CA ILE A 107 1.51 -6.54 14.04
C ILE A 107 0.80 -6.04 12.77
N GLN A 108 1.14 -6.61 11.60
CA GLN A 108 0.49 -6.28 10.34
C GLN A 108 -1.01 -6.54 10.38
N GLN A 109 -1.44 -7.70 10.88
CA GLN A 109 -2.86 -8.06 10.99
C GLN A 109 -3.63 -7.09 11.92
N ARG A 110 -3.00 -6.66 13.01
CA ARG A 110 -3.56 -5.69 13.96
C ARG A 110 -3.71 -4.30 13.34
N ILE A 111 -2.71 -3.85 12.58
CA ILE A 111 -2.75 -2.57 11.85
C ILE A 111 -3.81 -2.63 10.75
N ARG A 112 -3.87 -3.74 10.00
CA ARG A 112 -4.87 -3.98 8.95
C ARG A 112 -6.29 -3.87 9.51
N SER A 113 -6.58 -4.54 10.63
CA SER A 113 -7.86 -4.48 11.34
C SER A 113 -8.21 -3.05 11.79
N ALA A 114 -7.25 -2.33 12.41
CA ALA A 114 -7.46 -0.96 12.88
C ALA A 114 -7.71 0.03 11.73
N VAL A 115 -7.04 -0.16 10.59
CA VAL A 115 -7.22 0.67 9.39
C VAL A 115 -8.57 0.38 8.74
N ILE A 116 -8.95 -0.90 8.60
CA ILE A 116 -10.27 -1.28 8.06
C ILE A 116 -11.40 -0.78 8.96
N ALA A 117 -11.25 -0.87 10.29
CA ALA A 117 -12.25 -0.35 11.23
C ALA A 117 -12.39 1.19 11.16
N ARG A 118 -11.30 1.91 10.84
CA ARG A 118 -11.27 3.38 10.83
C ARG A 118 -11.59 4.01 9.47
N LEU A 119 -11.19 3.37 8.37
CA LEU A 119 -11.39 3.86 7.00
C LEU A 119 -12.48 3.09 6.24
N GLY A 120 -12.91 1.92 6.75
CA GLY A 120 -13.88 1.07 6.08
C GLY A 120 -13.39 0.57 4.72
N SER A 121 -14.34 0.39 3.80
CA SER A 121 -14.13 -0.06 2.42
C SER A 121 -13.68 1.04 1.45
N GLN A 122 -13.28 2.22 1.94
CA GLN A 122 -12.79 3.31 1.07
C GLN A 122 -11.37 3.06 0.51
N VAL A 123 -10.74 1.96 0.90
CA VAL A 123 -9.35 1.66 0.55
C VAL A 123 -9.20 0.21 0.14
N ASP A 124 -8.43 0.01 -0.93
CA ASP A 124 -8.20 -1.28 -1.53
C ASP A 124 -7.37 -2.18 -0.58
N ALA A 125 -7.86 -3.39 -0.31
CA ALA A 125 -7.24 -4.30 0.65
C ALA A 125 -5.82 -4.72 0.25
N ASN A 126 -5.53 -4.71 -1.06
CA ASN A 126 -4.18 -4.95 -1.58
C ASN A 126 -3.26 -3.75 -1.33
N LEU A 127 -3.76 -2.52 -1.51
CA LEU A 127 -2.98 -1.31 -1.28
C LEU A 127 -2.60 -1.16 0.19
N VAL A 128 -3.52 -1.48 1.11
CA VAL A 128 -3.26 -1.46 2.55
C VAL A 128 -2.15 -2.45 2.92
N ASP A 129 -2.14 -3.66 2.35
CA ASP A 129 -1.12 -4.68 2.62
C ASP A 129 0.27 -4.23 2.17
N VAL A 130 0.37 -3.65 0.97
CA VAL A 130 1.63 -3.12 0.41
C VAL A 130 2.17 -1.97 1.27
N ILE A 131 1.31 -1.04 1.70
CA ILE A 131 1.72 0.08 2.56
C ILE A 131 2.17 -0.44 3.93
N ILE A 132 1.43 -1.36 4.54
CA ILE A 132 1.80 -1.97 5.84
C ILE A 132 3.16 -2.66 5.75
N LYS A 133 3.39 -3.45 4.68
CA LYS A 133 4.66 -4.14 4.46
C LYS A 133 5.82 -3.15 4.28
N ARG A 134 5.59 -2.05 3.56
CA ARG A 134 6.60 -1.00 3.39
C ARG A 134 6.88 -0.23 4.68
N VAL A 135 5.87 0.04 5.50
CA VAL A 135 6.04 0.69 6.81
C VAL A 135 6.81 -0.21 7.76
N LEU A 136 6.51 -1.51 7.84
CA LEU A 136 7.28 -2.46 8.66
C LEU A 136 8.77 -2.48 8.26
N GLN A 137 9.04 -2.48 6.95
CA GLN A 137 10.41 -2.42 6.43
C GLN A 137 11.11 -1.08 6.75
N SER A 138 10.38 0.04 6.68
CA SER A 138 10.91 1.37 6.94
C SER A 138 11.13 1.66 8.42
N THR A 139 10.35 1.06 9.32
CA THR A 139 10.52 1.19 10.78
C THR A 139 11.54 0.20 11.34
N GLY A 140 12.05 -0.73 10.50
CA GLY A 140 13.08 -1.69 10.89
C GLY A 140 12.58 -2.80 11.82
N ILE A 141 11.26 -2.94 11.96
CA ILE A 141 10.61 -3.97 12.76
C ILE A 141 10.55 -5.23 11.89
N LYS A 142 11.37 -6.23 12.23
CA LYS A 142 11.44 -7.53 11.56
C LYS A 142 10.58 -8.54 12.30
#